data_AF-A0A5D4UMG7-F1
#
_entry.id   AF-A0A5D4UMG7-F1
#
_cell.length_a   1.000
_cell.length_b   1.000
_cell.length_c   1.000
_cell.angle_alpha   90.00
_cell.angle_beta   90.00
_cell.angle_gamma   90.00
#
_symmetry.space_group_name_H-M   'P 1'
#
loop_
_entity.id
_entity.type
_entity.pdbx_description
1 polymer ?
#
loop_
_entity_poly.entity_id
_entity_poly.type
_entity_poly.pdbx_seq_one_letter_code
_entity_poly.pdbx_strand_id
1 'polypeptide(L)'
;MTKELTNTRTHDQQQKVTEINVLIIEDDDDQFEVIQDSINEFNEENPFFQLKYRWASNYNAALIELISEDYDSAIIDLQLDSTKSSDDVLDGNKLIDLIIHKLRFPIFVRTGFPGKVQAEEHNFFKVYSKTYKVDDIISEIVTIYKKGITNTIGTKGKVEKYLNEIFWERLSHNINEWDAEFLLNKEHEISLVRYCMSLLNEYLEINTDGDQLLEYHPFEVFIKPPIKPYIFFGDIIFESEKNQFYIVLSPPCDMAQKKYEKIIIAEIELLESIDEINEFKTNYYSAECDKKLGKARKAQEKIIGVTSNNYKDKYHYLPSYQEFPGGLINFQKIQSYTLKELEGFNIFASINSKFGKDITARFSQYLSRQGQPNLNNTVILKNILGVKELLS
;
A
#
# COMPACT_ATOMS: atom_id res chain seq x y z
N MET A 1 -18.30 -4.50 -54.32
CA MET A 1 -17.28 -5.52 -54.64
C MET A 1 -16.03 -5.14 -53.88
N THR A 2 -15.98 -5.49 -52.60
CA THR A 2 -14.87 -5.14 -51.71
C THR A 2 -14.81 -6.26 -50.68
N LYS A 3 -13.69 -6.97 -50.68
CA LYS A 3 -13.45 -8.20 -49.95
C LYS A 3 -13.48 -7.97 -48.44
N GLU A 4 -14.29 -8.75 -47.75
CA GLU A 4 -14.15 -9.03 -46.32
C GLU A 4 -12.82 -9.74 -46.09
N LEU A 5 -11.97 -9.14 -45.27
CA LEU A 5 -10.82 -9.80 -44.64
C LEU A 5 -11.18 -9.98 -43.17
N THR A 6 -11.80 -11.12 -42.87
CA THR A 6 -11.88 -11.69 -41.53
C THR A 6 -10.46 -11.97 -41.06
N ASN A 7 -9.92 -11.07 -40.24
CA ASN A 7 -8.63 -11.24 -39.60
C ASN A 7 -8.84 -11.95 -38.26
N THR A 8 -9.04 -13.26 -38.30
CA THR A 8 -8.88 -14.14 -37.15
C THR A 8 -7.40 -14.17 -36.77
N ARG A 9 -6.98 -13.21 -35.93
CA ARG A 9 -5.72 -13.31 -35.18
C ARG A 9 -5.98 -14.22 -33.98
N THR A 10 -5.80 -15.51 -34.19
CA THR A 10 -5.41 -16.43 -33.12
C THR A 10 -4.09 -15.93 -32.55
N HIS A 11 -4.15 -15.21 -31.43
CA HIS A 11 -2.99 -14.97 -30.60
C HIS A 11 -2.68 -16.26 -29.83
N ASP A 12 -1.86 -17.10 -30.46
CA ASP A 12 -1.06 -18.10 -29.75
C ASP A 12 0.06 -17.33 -29.03
N GLN A 13 -0.26 -16.65 -27.93
CA GLN A 13 0.75 -16.26 -26.96
C GLN A 13 1.07 -17.53 -26.19
N GLN A 14 2.21 -18.15 -26.47
CA GLN A 14 2.80 -19.14 -25.57
C GLN A 14 2.83 -18.51 -24.18
N GLN A 15 1.97 -19.00 -23.29
CA GLN A 15 1.90 -18.51 -21.92
C GLN A 15 3.23 -18.85 -21.26
N LYS A 16 3.99 -17.81 -20.92
CA LYS A 16 5.27 -17.96 -20.22
C LYS A 16 4.96 -18.55 -18.85
N VAL A 17 5.40 -19.79 -18.62
CA VAL A 17 5.33 -20.44 -17.30
C VAL A 17 6.16 -19.63 -16.32
N THR A 18 5.57 -19.32 -15.17
CA THR A 18 6.24 -18.56 -14.10
C THR A 18 6.80 -19.54 -13.08
N GLU A 19 8.12 -19.48 -12.87
CA GLU A 19 8.81 -20.31 -11.89
C GLU A 19 8.69 -19.71 -10.48
N ILE A 20 8.45 -20.56 -9.50
CA ILE A 20 8.42 -20.22 -8.06
C ILE A 20 9.48 -21.09 -7.36
N ASN A 21 10.50 -20.47 -6.78
CA ASN A 21 11.59 -21.17 -6.12
C ASN A 21 11.25 -21.42 -4.64
N VAL A 22 11.20 -22.68 -4.24
CA VAL A 22 10.83 -23.12 -2.88
C VAL A 22 12.03 -23.82 -2.21
N LEU A 23 12.43 -23.35 -1.04
CA LEU A 23 13.39 -24.07 -0.21
C LEU A 23 12.67 -25.08 0.67
N ILE A 24 13.08 -26.34 0.63
CA ILE A 24 12.57 -27.40 1.50
C ILE A 24 13.66 -27.74 2.50
N ILE A 25 13.38 -27.58 3.79
CA ILE A 25 14.29 -27.85 4.89
C ILE A 25 13.67 -28.96 5.76
N GLU A 26 14.11 -30.19 5.55
CA GLU A 26 13.57 -31.40 6.18
C GLU A 26 14.70 -32.44 6.23
N ASP A 27 14.95 -33.05 7.40
CA ASP A 27 16.02 -34.03 7.58
C ASP A 27 15.59 -35.47 7.28
N ASP A 28 14.28 -35.72 7.20
CA ASP A 28 13.69 -37.01 6.91
C ASP A 28 13.35 -37.19 5.41
N ASP A 29 13.96 -38.20 4.79
CA ASP A 29 13.81 -38.49 3.36
C ASP A 29 12.35 -38.81 2.99
N ASP A 30 11.62 -39.54 3.83
CA ASP A 30 10.22 -39.92 3.55
C ASP A 30 9.31 -38.69 3.59
N GLN A 31 9.50 -37.78 4.56
CA GLN A 31 8.78 -36.51 4.59
C GLN A 31 9.12 -35.60 3.42
N PHE A 32 10.38 -35.58 2.99
CA PHE A 32 10.79 -34.86 1.81
C PHE A 32 10.13 -35.41 0.54
N GLU A 33 10.08 -36.74 0.37
CA GLU A 33 9.42 -37.39 -0.78
C GLU A 33 7.93 -37.01 -0.86
N VAL A 34 7.22 -36.97 0.28
CA VAL A 34 5.82 -36.50 0.33
C VAL A 34 5.68 -35.06 -0.20
N ILE A 35 6.61 -34.17 0.16
CA ILE A 35 6.56 -32.78 -0.33
C ILE A 35 6.89 -32.72 -1.83
N GLN A 36 7.89 -33.48 -2.26
CA GLN A 36 8.31 -33.58 -3.65
C GLN A 36 7.18 -34.07 -4.55
N ASP A 37 6.47 -35.12 -4.14
CA ASP A 37 5.35 -35.69 -4.91
C ASP A 37 4.21 -34.69 -5.09
N SER A 38 3.80 -34.01 -4.02
CA SER A 38 2.79 -32.94 -4.11
C SER A 38 3.22 -31.78 -5.03
N ILE A 39 4.51 -31.42 -5.04
CA ILE A 39 5.03 -30.40 -5.98
C ILE A 39 4.96 -30.91 -7.43
N ASN A 40 5.30 -32.18 -7.66
CA ASN A 40 5.24 -32.78 -8.99
C ASN A 40 3.80 -32.84 -9.52
N GLU A 41 2.87 -33.31 -8.70
CA GLU A 41 1.44 -33.34 -9.03
C GLU A 41 0.93 -31.93 -9.35
N PHE A 42 1.23 -30.94 -8.50
CA PHE A 42 0.88 -29.54 -8.79
C PHE A 42 1.44 -29.06 -10.13
N ASN A 43 2.71 -29.36 -10.42
CA ASN A 43 3.38 -28.93 -11.66
C ASN A 43 2.81 -29.60 -12.91
N GLU A 44 2.33 -30.83 -12.81
CA GLU A 44 1.65 -31.54 -13.91
C GLU A 44 0.26 -30.94 -14.18
N GLU A 45 -0.46 -30.54 -13.14
CA GLU A 45 -1.80 -29.98 -13.24
C GLU A 45 -1.83 -28.47 -13.58
N ASN A 46 -0.77 -27.72 -13.25
CA ASN A 46 -0.75 -26.26 -13.39
C ASN A 46 0.02 -25.77 -14.64
N PRO A 47 -0.68 -25.19 -15.64
CA PRO A 47 -0.01 -24.71 -16.85
C PRO A 47 0.65 -23.33 -16.71
N PHE A 48 0.43 -22.63 -15.60
CA PHE A 48 0.85 -21.23 -15.45
C PHE A 48 2.03 -21.06 -14.49
N PHE A 49 2.09 -21.89 -13.44
CA PHE A 49 3.11 -21.83 -12.41
C PHE A 49 3.86 -23.14 -12.32
N GLN A 50 5.17 -23.05 -12.14
CA GLN A 50 6.01 -24.21 -11.88
C GLN A 50 6.81 -23.99 -10.60
N LEU A 51 6.58 -24.84 -9.60
CA LEU A 51 7.38 -24.87 -8.39
C LEU A 51 8.69 -25.59 -8.69
N LYS A 52 9.80 -24.88 -8.52
CA LYS A 52 11.16 -25.44 -8.45
C LYS A 52 11.53 -25.53 -6.98
N TYR A 53 12.23 -26.59 -6.61
CA TYR A 53 12.67 -26.73 -5.22
C TYR A 53 14.16 -27.05 -5.10
N ARG A 54 14.69 -26.66 -3.94
CA ARG A 54 15.99 -27.10 -3.42
C ARG A 54 15.75 -27.74 -2.07
N TRP A 55 16.48 -28.81 -1.78
CA TRP A 55 16.37 -29.55 -0.54
C TRP A 55 17.62 -29.37 0.30
N ALA A 56 17.42 -28.96 1.55
CA ALA A 56 18.43 -28.90 2.57
C ALA A 56 18.10 -29.91 3.67
N SER A 57 18.87 -31.00 3.74
CA SER A 57 18.62 -32.12 4.66
C SER A 57 19.08 -31.89 6.10
N ASN A 58 19.61 -30.71 6.42
CA ASN A 58 20.08 -30.37 7.76
C ASN A 58 20.27 -28.85 7.90
N TYR A 59 20.51 -28.43 9.14
CA TYR A 59 20.70 -27.02 9.50
C TYR A 59 21.81 -26.31 8.70
N ASN A 60 22.97 -26.94 8.50
CA ASN A 60 24.10 -26.28 7.83
C ASN A 60 23.85 -26.14 6.32
N ALA A 61 23.27 -27.16 5.69
CA ALA A 61 22.84 -27.08 4.29
C ALA A 61 21.81 -25.96 4.11
N ALA A 62 20.85 -25.85 5.03
CA ALA A 62 19.83 -24.81 4.98
C ALA A 62 20.44 -23.40 5.11
N LEU A 63 21.42 -23.21 6.00
CA LEU A 63 22.14 -21.94 6.12
C LEU A 63 22.85 -21.53 4.83
N ILE A 64 23.47 -22.47 4.12
CA ILE A 64 24.14 -22.19 2.85
C ILE A 64 23.10 -21.71 1.84
N GLU A 65 22.00 -22.45 1.67
CA GLU A 65 20.94 -22.11 0.73
C GLU A 65 20.35 -20.72 1.00
N LEU A 66 20.06 -20.41 2.26
CA LEU A 66 19.50 -19.10 2.66
C LEU A 66 20.41 -17.91 2.37
N ILE A 67 21.70 -18.13 2.14
CA ILE A 67 22.68 -17.07 1.81
C ILE A 67 22.94 -17.01 0.30
N SER A 68 22.88 -18.13 -0.41
CA SER A 68 23.33 -18.23 -1.80
C SER A 68 22.25 -17.93 -2.84
N GLU A 69 21.01 -18.33 -2.59
CA GLU A 69 19.97 -18.40 -3.62
C GLU A 69 18.73 -17.56 -3.29
N ASP A 70 17.94 -17.25 -4.31
CA ASP A 70 16.66 -16.57 -4.15
C ASP A 70 15.51 -17.56 -4.01
N TYR A 71 14.84 -17.47 -2.87
CA TYR A 71 13.64 -18.23 -2.60
C TYR A 71 12.42 -17.34 -2.52
N ASP A 72 11.36 -17.79 -3.16
CA ASP A 72 10.02 -17.20 -3.10
C ASP A 72 9.25 -17.70 -1.88
N SER A 73 9.61 -18.86 -1.35
CA SER A 73 9.07 -19.41 -0.10
C SER A 73 9.99 -20.50 0.48
N ALA A 74 9.77 -20.86 1.75
CA ALA A 74 10.36 -22.06 2.34
C ALA A 74 9.33 -22.91 3.08
N ILE A 75 9.50 -24.23 3.01
CA ILE A 75 8.84 -25.22 3.87
C ILE A 75 9.90 -25.77 4.83
N ILE A 76 9.64 -25.69 6.13
CA ILE A 76 10.66 -25.95 7.17
C ILE A 76 10.13 -26.92 8.23
N ASP A 77 10.83 -28.02 8.49
CA ASP A 77 10.66 -28.76 9.74
C ASP A 77 11.47 -28.11 10.87
N LEU A 78 10.91 -28.16 12.07
CA LEU A 78 11.59 -27.67 13.27
C LEU A 78 12.75 -28.57 13.69
N GLN A 79 12.53 -29.89 13.62
CA GLN A 79 13.51 -30.88 14.07
C GLN A 79 14.38 -31.25 12.87
N LEU A 80 15.61 -30.74 12.82
CA LEU A 80 16.57 -30.99 11.74
C LEU A 80 17.78 -31.81 12.22
N ASP A 81 17.64 -32.38 13.41
CA ASP A 81 18.63 -33.25 14.06
C ASP A 81 17.87 -34.20 14.97
N SER A 82 17.61 -35.41 14.47
CA SER A 82 16.94 -36.48 15.22
C SER A 82 17.62 -36.87 16.54
N THR A 83 18.87 -36.45 16.79
CA THR A 83 19.57 -36.70 18.05
C THR A 83 19.21 -35.72 19.16
N LYS A 84 18.60 -34.57 18.82
CA LYS A 84 18.16 -33.58 19.81
C LYS A 84 16.89 -34.02 20.51
N SER A 85 16.86 -33.82 21.81
CA SER A 85 15.69 -34.14 22.61
C SER A 85 14.57 -33.15 22.34
N SER A 86 13.36 -33.56 22.68
CA SER A 86 12.18 -32.70 22.64
C SER A 86 12.37 -31.40 23.45
N ASP A 87 13.20 -31.39 24.48
CA ASP A 87 13.34 -30.24 25.38
C ASP A 87 14.42 -29.25 24.93
N ASP A 88 15.14 -29.56 23.84
CA ASP A 88 16.16 -28.69 23.26
C ASP A 88 15.56 -27.60 22.36
N VAL A 89 16.30 -26.49 22.20
CA VAL A 89 15.98 -25.49 21.17
C VAL A 89 16.21 -26.14 19.79
N LEU A 90 15.10 -26.42 19.12
CA LEU A 90 15.10 -27.05 17.79
C LEU A 90 15.74 -26.12 16.76
N ASP A 91 16.55 -26.69 15.87
CA ASP A 91 17.36 -25.91 14.92
C ASP A 91 16.51 -25.14 13.91
N GLY A 92 15.33 -25.64 13.55
CA GLY A 92 14.41 -24.91 12.69
C GLY A 92 13.98 -23.56 13.27
N ASN A 93 13.86 -23.41 14.60
CA ASN A 93 13.56 -22.11 15.21
C ASN A 93 14.67 -21.07 14.94
N LYS A 94 15.94 -21.49 14.89
CA LYS A 94 17.06 -20.58 14.55
C LYS A 94 17.02 -20.14 13.09
N LEU A 95 16.63 -21.04 12.18
CA LEU A 95 16.46 -20.72 10.76
C LEU A 95 15.27 -19.78 10.55
N ILE A 96 14.14 -20.05 11.22
CA ILE A 96 12.96 -19.17 11.22
C ILE A 96 13.34 -17.77 11.69
N ASP A 97 14.04 -17.67 12.82
CA ASP A 97 14.52 -16.39 13.36
C ASP A 97 15.42 -15.64 12.37
N LEU A 98 16.34 -16.35 11.71
CA LEU A 98 17.18 -15.78 10.67
C LEU A 98 16.37 -15.22 9.50
N ILE A 99 15.40 -15.99 9.00
CA ILE A 99 14.58 -15.59 7.85
C ILE A 99 13.71 -14.38 8.25
N ILE A 100 13.02 -14.41 9.39
CA ILE A 100 12.15 -13.32 9.87
C ILE A 100 12.93 -12.01 10.01
N HIS A 101 14.18 -12.06 10.48
CA HIS A 101 14.95 -10.84 10.75
C HIS A 101 15.80 -10.35 9.57
N LYS A 102 16.10 -11.19 8.58
CA LYS A 102 17.05 -10.84 7.50
C LYS A 102 16.51 -11.02 6.09
N LEU A 103 15.51 -11.87 5.90
CA LEU A 103 14.98 -12.25 4.60
C LEU A 103 13.50 -11.88 4.50
N ARG A 104 12.96 -11.84 3.28
CA ARG A 104 11.65 -11.22 2.99
C ARG A 104 10.80 -12.12 2.09
N PHE A 105 10.60 -13.37 2.51
CA PHE A 105 9.74 -14.36 1.83
C PHE A 105 8.91 -15.18 2.83
N PRO A 106 7.73 -15.71 2.42
CA PRO A 106 6.86 -16.53 3.26
C PRO A 106 7.47 -17.87 3.69
N ILE A 107 7.27 -18.22 4.95
CA ILE A 107 7.72 -19.48 5.57
C ILE A 107 6.52 -20.29 6.01
N PHE A 108 6.56 -21.59 5.73
CA PHE A 108 5.58 -22.58 6.14
C PHE A 108 6.26 -23.66 6.97
N VAL A 109 6.05 -23.63 8.27
CA VAL A 109 6.58 -24.65 9.17
C VAL A 109 5.70 -25.90 9.07
N ARG A 110 6.28 -27.07 8.78
CA ARG A 110 5.57 -28.34 8.77
C ARG A 110 6.27 -29.30 9.72
N THR A 111 5.68 -29.53 10.90
CA THR A 111 6.40 -30.18 11.99
C THR A 111 5.54 -31.12 12.85
N GLY A 112 6.18 -32.06 13.53
CA GLY A 112 5.55 -32.88 14.58
C GLY A 112 5.34 -32.14 15.91
N PHE A 113 5.98 -30.97 16.08
CA PHE A 113 5.98 -30.21 17.34
C PHE A 113 5.50 -28.77 17.16
N PRO A 114 4.28 -28.51 16.64
CA PRO A 114 3.82 -27.15 16.33
C PRO A 114 3.84 -26.23 17.56
N GLY A 115 3.57 -26.75 18.75
CA GLY A 115 3.63 -25.99 20.01
C GLY A 115 5.03 -25.55 20.46
N LYS A 116 6.10 -25.92 19.73
CA LYS A 116 7.48 -25.49 19.99
C LYS A 116 7.97 -24.40 19.04
N VAL A 117 7.12 -23.94 18.13
CA VAL A 117 7.40 -22.74 17.34
C VAL A 117 7.42 -21.52 18.27
N GLN A 118 8.48 -20.72 18.17
CA GLN A 118 8.66 -19.54 19.02
C GLN A 118 8.07 -18.25 18.41
N ALA A 119 7.90 -18.21 17.08
CA ALA A 119 7.36 -17.06 16.36
C ALA A 119 5.83 -17.08 16.29
N GLU A 120 5.20 -15.91 16.23
CA GLU A 120 3.75 -15.75 16.10
C GLU A 120 3.30 -15.88 14.65
N GLU A 121 2.19 -16.60 14.42
CA GLU A 121 1.62 -16.79 13.08
C GLU A 121 1.07 -15.50 12.47
N HIS A 122 1.31 -15.33 11.17
CA HIS A 122 0.74 -14.27 10.35
C HIS A 122 0.70 -14.68 8.87
N ASN A 123 0.25 -13.80 7.97
CA ASN A 123 0.06 -14.13 6.54
C ASN A 123 1.32 -14.57 5.77
N PHE A 124 2.52 -14.42 6.34
CA PHE A 124 3.81 -14.83 5.75
C PHE A 124 4.55 -15.85 6.62
N PHE A 125 3.97 -16.26 7.75
CA PHE A 125 4.56 -17.24 8.65
C PHE A 125 3.43 -18.10 9.22
N LYS A 126 3.37 -19.37 8.81
CA LYS A 126 2.32 -20.29 9.26
C LYS A 126 2.91 -21.61 9.73
N VAL A 127 2.20 -22.25 10.65
CA VAL A 127 2.62 -23.47 11.32
C VAL A 127 1.59 -24.57 11.09
N TYR A 128 2.04 -25.66 10.50
CA TYR A 128 1.26 -26.84 10.18
C TYR A 128 1.83 -28.08 10.86
N SER A 129 0.93 -28.99 11.26
CA SER A 129 1.34 -30.33 11.68
C SER A 129 1.73 -31.18 10.47
N LYS A 130 2.56 -32.22 10.65
CA LYS A 130 2.88 -33.18 9.57
C LYS A 130 1.64 -33.90 8.99
N THR A 131 0.49 -33.88 9.68
CA THR A 131 -0.78 -34.43 9.15
C THR A 131 -1.53 -33.50 8.19
N TYR A 132 -1.11 -32.24 8.11
CA TYR A 132 -1.70 -31.27 7.19
C TYR A 132 -1.30 -31.56 5.74
N LYS A 133 -2.20 -31.33 4.79
CA LYS A 133 -1.97 -31.62 3.38
C LYS A 133 -0.96 -30.67 2.79
N VAL A 134 0.02 -31.19 2.06
CA VAL A 134 1.05 -30.38 1.41
C VAL A 134 0.44 -29.55 0.26
N ASP A 135 -0.56 -30.08 -0.45
CA ASP A 135 -1.23 -29.37 -1.56
C ASP A 135 -1.87 -28.04 -1.12
N ASP A 136 -2.39 -28.00 0.12
CA ASP A 136 -2.94 -26.79 0.71
C ASP A 136 -1.82 -25.77 0.99
N ILE A 137 -0.66 -26.22 1.48
CA ILE A 137 0.53 -25.37 1.67
C ILE A 137 1.01 -24.81 0.33
N ILE A 138 1.11 -25.65 -0.70
CA ILE A 138 1.48 -25.23 -2.07
C ILE A 138 0.51 -24.19 -2.61
N SER A 139 -0.80 -24.41 -2.43
CA SER A 139 -1.83 -23.47 -2.85
C SER A 139 -1.68 -22.10 -2.18
N GLU A 140 -1.28 -22.08 -0.92
CA GLU A 140 -0.98 -20.84 -0.19
C GLU A 140 0.29 -20.15 -0.68
N ILE A 141 1.38 -20.90 -0.93
CA ILE A 141 2.62 -20.38 -1.54
C ILE A 141 2.28 -19.63 -2.83
N VAL A 142 1.54 -20.28 -3.74
CA VAL A 142 1.14 -19.70 -5.03
C VAL A 142 0.25 -18.47 -4.84
N THR A 143 -0.67 -18.52 -3.87
CA THR A 143 -1.56 -17.40 -3.56
C THR A 143 -0.79 -16.18 -3.06
N ILE A 144 0.22 -16.37 -2.20
CA ILE A 144 1.08 -15.28 -1.73
C ILE A 144 1.95 -14.75 -2.88
N TYR A 145 2.57 -15.64 -3.66
CA TYR A 145 3.42 -15.27 -4.79
C TYR A 145 2.67 -14.38 -5.80
N LYS A 146 1.42 -14.74 -6.13
CA LYS A 146 0.54 -13.96 -7.03
C LYS A 146 0.29 -12.52 -6.57
N LYS A 147 0.40 -12.23 -5.27
CA LYS A 147 0.29 -10.85 -4.75
C LYS A 147 1.50 -9.98 -5.13
N GLY A 148 2.59 -10.59 -5.58
CA GLY A 148 3.80 -9.88 -6.05
C GLY A 148 4.60 -9.18 -4.96
N ILE A 149 4.29 -9.44 -3.68
CA ILE A 149 4.92 -8.75 -2.55
C ILE A 149 6.40 -9.12 -2.47
N THR A 150 6.74 -10.41 -2.56
CA THR A 150 8.14 -10.89 -2.58
C THR A 150 8.91 -10.38 -3.79
N ASN A 151 8.28 -10.32 -4.97
CA ASN A 151 8.89 -9.73 -6.17
C ASN A 151 9.13 -8.22 -6.05
N THR A 152 8.44 -7.53 -5.14
CA THR A 152 8.55 -6.08 -4.94
C THR A 152 9.54 -5.75 -3.84
N ILE A 153 9.34 -6.32 -2.65
CA ILE A 153 10.11 -6.00 -1.44
C ILE A 153 10.98 -7.15 -0.95
N GLY A 154 11.11 -8.25 -1.69
CA GLY A 154 12.04 -9.33 -1.37
C GLY A 154 13.51 -8.87 -1.44
N THR A 155 14.42 -9.72 -0.98
CA THR A 155 15.87 -9.45 -0.93
C THR A 155 16.52 -9.21 -2.29
N LYS A 156 15.85 -9.54 -3.40
CA LYS A 156 16.24 -9.13 -4.77
C LYS A 156 15.07 -8.54 -5.57
N GLY A 157 14.05 -8.05 -4.86
CA GLY A 157 12.88 -7.41 -5.43
C GLY A 157 13.19 -6.03 -6.04
N LYS A 158 12.16 -5.37 -6.57
CA LYS A 158 12.28 -4.03 -7.17
C LYS A 158 12.96 -3.01 -6.24
N VAL A 159 12.61 -3.01 -4.96
CA VAL A 159 13.20 -2.09 -3.98
C VAL A 159 14.72 -2.28 -3.89
N GLU A 160 15.20 -3.53 -3.84
CA GLU A 160 16.64 -3.81 -3.78
C GLU A 160 17.38 -3.32 -5.03
N LYS A 161 16.77 -3.48 -6.21
CA LYS A 161 17.33 -2.96 -7.47
C LYS A 161 17.50 -1.44 -7.42
N TYR A 162 16.48 -0.72 -6.96
CA TYR A 162 16.58 0.72 -6.79
C TYR A 162 17.61 1.12 -5.74
N LEU A 163 17.72 0.39 -4.61
CA LEU A 163 18.76 0.66 -3.61
C LEU A 163 20.17 0.47 -4.19
N ASN A 164 20.36 -0.59 -4.99
CA ASN A 164 21.62 -0.84 -5.68
C ASN A 164 21.95 0.26 -6.72
N GLU A 165 20.95 0.70 -7.51
CA GLU A 165 21.09 1.83 -8.44
C GLU A 165 21.42 3.13 -7.70
N ILE A 166 20.71 3.45 -6.60
CA ILE A 166 21.00 4.61 -5.76
C ILE A 166 22.44 4.55 -5.25
N PHE A 167 22.89 3.39 -4.77
CA PHE A 167 24.25 3.24 -4.28
C PHE A 167 25.28 3.49 -5.38
N TRP A 168 25.20 2.75 -6.49
CA TRP A 168 26.22 2.79 -7.53
C TRP A 168 26.15 4.00 -8.46
N GLU A 169 24.96 4.51 -8.75
CA GLU A 169 24.78 5.60 -9.71
C GLU A 169 24.71 6.97 -9.04
N ARG A 170 24.42 7.05 -7.74
CA ARG A 170 24.28 8.33 -7.02
C ARG A 170 25.26 8.47 -5.88
N LEU A 171 25.20 7.58 -4.89
CA LEU A 171 26.01 7.72 -3.68
C LEU A 171 27.49 7.58 -3.99
N SER A 172 27.91 6.58 -4.77
CA SER A 172 29.32 6.34 -5.11
C SER A 172 30.02 7.57 -5.72
N HIS A 173 29.28 8.40 -6.48
CA HIS A 173 29.80 9.60 -7.13
C HIS A 173 29.80 10.84 -6.21
N ASN A 174 28.92 10.86 -5.21
CA ASN A 174 28.68 12.05 -4.36
C ASN A 174 29.00 11.81 -2.88
N ILE A 175 29.58 10.65 -2.52
CA ILE A 175 29.82 10.28 -1.12
C ILE A 175 30.80 11.22 -0.43
N ASN A 176 31.71 11.86 -1.17
CA ASN A 176 32.68 12.81 -0.63
C ASN A 176 32.02 14.07 -0.04
N GLU A 177 30.77 14.36 -0.41
CA GLU A 177 29.98 15.45 0.18
C GLU A 177 29.39 15.08 1.56
N TRP A 178 29.47 13.80 1.95
CA TRP A 178 29.04 13.29 3.26
C TRP A 178 30.27 13.11 4.15
N ASP A 179 30.60 14.12 4.94
CA ASP A 179 31.77 14.11 5.84
C ASP A 179 31.73 12.92 6.83
N ALA A 180 32.87 12.28 7.06
CA ALA A 180 33.01 11.21 8.03
C ALA A 180 32.69 11.67 9.47
N GLU A 181 32.98 12.92 9.82
CA GLU A 181 32.61 13.50 11.13
C GLU A 181 31.08 13.69 11.22
N PHE A 182 30.42 13.94 10.08
CA PHE A 182 28.96 14.04 10.00
C PHE A 182 28.31 12.68 10.25
N LEU A 183 28.77 11.60 9.62
CA LEU A 183 28.14 10.26 9.74
C LEU A 183 28.33 9.55 11.08
N LEU A 184 29.24 10.02 11.95
CA LEU A 184 29.43 9.46 13.30
C LEU A 184 28.31 9.82 14.29
N ASN A 185 27.45 10.79 13.94
CA ASN A 185 26.28 11.16 14.73
C ASN A 185 25.03 10.41 14.24
N LYS A 186 24.33 9.69 15.14
CA LYS A 186 23.09 8.95 14.83
C LYS A 186 22.00 9.81 14.17
N GLU A 187 21.91 11.11 14.49
CA GLU A 187 20.94 12.02 13.86
C GLU A 187 21.27 12.29 12.38
N HIS A 188 22.56 12.23 12.02
CA HIS A 188 23.03 12.43 10.66
C HIS A 188 22.94 11.15 9.81
N GLU A 189 23.10 9.97 10.42
CA GLU A 189 22.77 8.69 9.77
C GLU A 189 21.31 8.68 9.28
N ILE A 190 20.38 9.17 10.11
CA ILE A 190 18.96 9.34 9.74
C ILE A 190 18.82 10.28 8.51
N SER A 191 19.68 11.29 8.40
CA SER A 191 19.66 12.22 7.27
C SER A 191 20.09 11.54 5.97
N LEU A 192 21.10 10.67 6.02
CA LEU A 192 21.49 9.85 4.87
C LEU A 192 20.36 8.88 4.48
N VAL A 193 19.74 8.21 5.44
CA VAL A 193 18.58 7.33 5.18
C VAL A 193 17.44 8.11 4.52
N ARG A 194 17.11 9.32 5.02
CA ARG A 194 16.09 10.18 4.40
C ARG A 194 16.45 10.60 2.99
N TYR A 195 17.72 10.90 2.73
CA TYR A 195 18.19 11.23 1.39
C TYR A 195 18.03 10.04 0.43
N CYS A 196 18.45 8.84 0.83
CA CYS A 196 18.23 7.63 0.05
C CYS A 196 16.73 7.38 -0.22
N MET A 197 15.88 7.57 0.79
CA MET A 197 14.42 7.45 0.62
C MET A 197 13.85 8.51 -0.33
N SER A 198 14.36 9.73 -0.32
CA SER A 198 13.96 10.76 -1.28
C SER A 198 14.33 10.36 -2.70
N LEU A 199 15.56 9.88 -2.92
CA LEU A 199 15.98 9.38 -4.24
C LEU A 199 15.10 8.21 -4.70
N LEU A 200 14.82 7.25 -3.81
CA LEU A 200 13.94 6.13 -4.10
C LEU A 200 12.54 6.62 -4.50
N ASN A 201 11.97 7.59 -3.78
CA ASN A 201 10.69 8.17 -4.15
C ASN A 201 10.73 8.80 -5.54
N GLU A 202 11.76 9.60 -5.88
CA GLU A 202 11.89 10.18 -7.22
C GLU A 202 11.90 9.11 -8.33
N TYR A 203 12.60 7.99 -8.12
CA TYR A 203 12.56 6.85 -9.06
C TYR A 203 11.17 6.20 -9.19
N LEU A 204 10.39 6.19 -8.10
CA LEU A 204 9.05 5.59 -8.06
C LEU A 204 7.95 6.52 -8.56
N GLU A 205 8.22 7.81 -8.74
CA GLU A 205 7.24 8.78 -9.25
C GLU A 205 7.10 8.74 -10.78
N ILE A 206 8.07 8.18 -11.49
CA ILE A 206 8.10 8.10 -12.96
C ILE A 206 7.81 6.69 -13.47
N ASN A 207 7.24 6.60 -14.67
CA ASN A 207 7.12 5.34 -15.38
C ASN A 207 8.48 4.80 -15.84
N THR A 208 8.50 3.58 -16.38
CA THR A 208 9.75 2.90 -16.82
C THR A 208 10.51 3.67 -17.91
N ASP A 209 9.82 4.46 -18.72
CA ASP A 209 10.42 5.26 -19.79
C ASP A 209 10.89 6.66 -19.31
N GLY A 210 10.56 7.02 -18.07
CA GLY A 210 10.96 8.28 -17.43
C GLY A 210 10.27 9.53 -17.97
N ASP A 211 9.21 9.40 -18.77
CA ASP A 211 8.55 10.50 -19.48
C ASP A 211 7.23 10.94 -18.83
N GLN A 212 6.66 10.13 -17.94
CA GLN A 212 5.36 10.38 -17.32
C GLN A 212 5.36 10.07 -15.83
N LEU A 213 4.65 10.90 -15.07
CA LEU A 213 4.39 10.64 -13.65
C LEU A 213 3.34 9.56 -13.48
N LEU A 214 3.56 8.67 -12.52
CA LEU A 214 2.62 7.61 -12.16
C LEU A 214 1.46 8.16 -11.32
N GLU A 215 0.28 7.59 -11.54
CA GLU A 215 -0.88 7.83 -10.68
C GLU A 215 -0.75 7.02 -9.37
N TYR A 216 -1.23 7.60 -8.27
CA TYR A 216 -1.20 6.95 -6.95
C TYR A 216 -2.40 6.03 -6.78
N HIS A 217 -2.15 4.83 -6.28
CA HIS A 217 -3.21 3.96 -5.79
C HIS A 217 -3.87 4.59 -4.55
N PRO A 218 -5.20 4.52 -4.39
CA PRO A 218 -5.90 5.13 -3.24
C PRO A 218 -5.38 4.72 -1.86
N PHE A 219 -4.77 3.53 -1.74
CA PHE A 219 -4.19 3.05 -0.48
C PHE A 219 -2.95 3.84 -0.05
N GLU A 220 -2.25 4.49 -0.97
CA GLU A 220 -1.04 5.28 -0.69
C GLU A 220 -1.34 6.56 0.09
N VAL A 221 -2.62 6.95 0.15
CA VAL A 221 -3.12 8.09 0.93
C VAL A 221 -2.98 7.82 2.44
N PHE A 222 -3.02 6.56 2.88
CA PHE A 222 -3.12 6.21 4.30
C PHE A 222 -1.90 5.47 4.82
N ILE A 223 -1.58 5.71 6.09
CA ILE A 223 -0.60 4.98 6.88
C ILE A 223 -1.36 4.31 8.04
N LYS A 224 -1.43 2.98 8.02
CA LYS A 224 -2.06 2.16 9.07
C LYS A 224 -1.19 0.92 9.39
N PRO A 225 -0.92 0.61 10.66
CA PRO A 225 -1.27 1.41 11.85
C PRO A 225 -0.56 2.78 11.84
N PRO A 226 -1.12 3.80 12.52
CA PRO A 226 -0.46 5.10 12.64
C PRO A 226 0.90 4.93 13.34
N ILE A 227 1.94 5.61 12.81
CA ILE A 227 3.31 5.51 13.35
C ILE A 227 3.45 6.32 14.64
N LYS A 228 2.76 7.47 14.74
CA LYS A 228 2.80 8.32 15.93
C LYS A 228 1.79 7.80 16.95
N PRO A 229 2.17 7.61 18.23
CA PRO A 229 1.26 7.08 19.25
C PRO A 229 0.30 8.14 19.83
N TYR A 230 0.27 9.35 19.26
CA TYR A 230 -0.54 10.48 19.71
C TYR A 230 -1.15 11.20 18.51
N ILE A 231 -2.29 11.86 18.75
CA ILE A 231 -3.03 12.62 17.73
C ILE A 231 -2.12 13.69 17.12
N PHE A 232 -2.04 13.71 15.79
CA PHE A 232 -1.23 14.62 15.00
C PHE A 232 -1.97 15.09 13.75
N PHE A 233 -1.43 16.11 13.08
CA PHE A 233 -1.96 16.61 11.82
C PHE A 233 -2.13 15.49 10.79
N GLY A 234 -3.28 15.50 10.12
CA GLY A 234 -3.63 14.51 9.09
C GLY A 234 -4.09 13.18 9.66
N ASP A 235 -4.16 13.00 10.98
CA ASP A 235 -4.76 11.79 11.55
C ASP A 235 -6.27 11.78 11.29
N ILE A 236 -6.76 10.60 10.87
CA ILE A 236 -8.18 10.28 10.85
C ILE A 236 -8.51 9.68 12.22
N ILE A 237 -9.39 10.35 12.94
CA ILE A 237 -9.86 9.95 14.25
C ILE A 237 -11.33 9.55 14.18
N PHE A 238 -11.72 8.59 15.01
CA PHE A 238 -13.07 8.04 15.04
C PHE A 238 -13.70 8.19 16.41
N GLU A 239 -14.87 8.84 16.44
CA GLU A 239 -15.73 8.97 17.63
C GLU A 239 -16.74 7.83 17.66
N SER A 240 -16.55 6.87 18.56
CA SER A 240 -17.35 5.64 18.58
C SER A 240 -18.82 5.89 18.95
N GLU A 241 -19.10 6.84 19.86
CA GLU A 241 -20.46 7.14 20.33
C GLU A 241 -21.36 7.71 19.23
N LYS A 242 -20.78 8.52 18.32
CA LYS A 242 -21.50 9.12 17.19
C LYS A 242 -21.33 8.34 15.88
N ASN A 243 -20.48 7.31 15.88
CA ASN A 243 -20.07 6.60 14.67
C ASN A 243 -19.59 7.56 13.58
N GLN A 244 -18.71 8.50 13.95
CA GLN A 244 -18.33 9.63 13.09
C GLN A 244 -16.81 9.73 12.94
N PHE A 245 -16.34 9.90 11.71
CA PHE A 245 -14.93 10.15 11.39
C PHE A 245 -14.64 11.64 11.30
N TYR A 246 -13.45 12.02 11.75
CA TYR A 246 -12.90 13.36 11.67
C TYR A 246 -11.46 13.31 11.18
N ILE A 247 -10.98 14.41 10.60
CA ILE A 247 -9.56 14.62 10.31
C ILE A 247 -9.00 15.75 11.15
N VAL A 248 -7.77 15.58 11.64
CA VAL A 248 -7.04 16.62 12.38
C VAL A 248 -6.39 17.60 11.41
N LEU A 249 -6.71 18.88 11.57
CA LEU A 249 -6.25 19.97 10.70
C LEU A 249 -5.34 20.99 11.42
N SER A 250 -5.11 20.82 12.74
CA SER A 250 -4.16 21.67 13.47
C SER A 250 -2.77 21.64 12.84
N PRO A 251 -2.10 22.80 12.69
CA PRO A 251 -0.79 22.87 12.03
C PRO A 251 0.26 21.91 12.64
N PRO A 252 1.03 21.17 11.82
CA PRO A 252 2.05 20.24 12.30
C PRO A 252 3.08 20.87 13.24
N CYS A 253 3.48 22.13 12.99
CA CYS A 253 4.46 22.85 13.79
C CYS A 253 3.98 23.07 15.24
N ASP A 254 2.73 23.52 15.40
CA ASP A 254 2.11 23.73 16.70
C ASP A 254 1.95 22.41 17.44
N MET A 255 1.53 21.35 16.74
CA MET A 255 1.36 20.03 17.31
C MET A 255 2.68 19.41 17.77
N ALA A 256 3.75 19.52 16.96
CA ALA A 256 5.07 19.00 17.29
C ALA A 256 5.69 19.70 18.52
N GLN A 257 5.45 21.00 18.67
CA GLN A 257 5.94 21.79 19.80
C GLN A 257 5.00 21.76 21.02
N LYS A 258 3.85 21.06 20.92
CA LYS A 258 2.78 21.07 21.92
C LYS A 258 2.30 22.50 22.27
N LYS A 259 2.32 23.40 21.28
CA LYS A 259 1.87 24.80 21.39
C LYS A 259 0.43 24.93 20.92
N TYR A 260 -0.47 24.17 21.53
CA TYR A 260 -1.89 24.23 21.23
C TYR A 260 -2.69 24.09 22.53
N GLU A 261 -3.71 24.93 22.68
CA GLU A 261 -4.73 24.75 23.72
C GLU A 261 -5.85 23.84 23.21
N LYS A 262 -6.19 23.99 21.92
CA LYS A 262 -7.20 23.20 21.24
C LYS A 262 -6.68 22.66 19.91
N ILE A 263 -7.17 21.49 19.56
CA ILE A 263 -6.95 20.78 18.31
C ILE A 263 -8.15 21.05 17.40
N ILE A 264 -7.84 21.48 16.17
CA ILE A 264 -8.81 21.74 15.11
C ILE A 264 -9.03 20.43 14.37
N ILE A 265 -10.29 20.01 14.28
CA ILE A 265 -10.72 18.85 13.50
C ILE A 265 -11.84 19.23 12.54
N ALA A 266 -12.00 18.49 11.45
CA ALA A 266 -13.14 18.63 10.54
C ALA A 266 -13.84 17.29 10.35
N GLU A 267 -15.17 17.33 10.27
CA GLU A 267 -15.99 16.14 10.01
C GLU A 267 -15.74 15.57 8.61
N ILE A 268 -15.67 14.25 8.51
CA ILE A 268 -15.65 13.53 7.23
C ILE A 268 -17.07 13.03 6.96
N GLU A 269 -17.74 13.64 5.98
CA GLU A 269 -19.07 13.23 5.55
C GLU A 269 -18.99 12.01 4.63
N LEU A 270 -19.79 10.99 4.91
CA LEU A 270 -19.88 9.81 4.06
C LEU A 270 -20.45 10.20 2.70
N LEU A 271 -19.96 9.58 1.62
CA LEU A 271 -20.47 9.88 0.28
C LEU A 271 -21.98 9.60 0.16
N GLU A 272 -22.47 8.61 0.89
CA GLU A 272 -23.88 8.20 0.91
C GLU A 272 -24.78 9.14 1.72
N SER A 273 -24.22 9.98 2.59
CA SER A 273 -25.00 10.98 3.33
C SER A 273 -25.15 12.30 2.57
N ILE A 274 -24.63 12.41 1.34
CA ILE A 274 -24.64 13.64 0.55
C ILE A 274 -25.59 13.45 -0.65
N ASP A 275 -26.75 14.09 -0.56
CA ASP A 275 -27.85 13.95 -1.53
C ASP A 275 -27.41 14.16 -2.97
N GLU A 276 -26.59 15.18 -3.24
CA GLU A 276 -26.15 15.47 -4.62
C GLU A 276 -25.26 14.34 -5.18
N ILE A 277 -24.46 13.67 -4.34
CA ILE A 277 -23.63 12.55 -4.76
C ILE A 277 -24.50 11.32 -5.07
N ASN A 278 -25.51 11.07 -4.23
CA ASN A 278 -26.48 10.01 -4.48
C ASN A 278 -27.29 10.25 -5.76
N GLU A 279 -27.62 11.51 -6.06
CA GLU A 279 -28.24 11.89 -7.32
C GLU A 279 -27.32 11.58 -8.51
N PHE A 280 -26.02 11.88 -8.41
CA PHE A 280 -25.06 11.56 -9.47
C PHE A 280 -24.94 10.05 -9.71
N LYS A 281 -24.87 9.24 -8.64
CA LYS A 281 -24.87 7.78 -8.72
C LYS A 281 -26.16 7.25 -9.37
N THR A 282 -27.32 7.74 -8.94
CA THR A 282 -28.63 7.32 -9.49
C THR A 282 -28.76 7.68 -10.96
N ASN A 283 -28.32 8.88 -11.35
CA ASN A 283 -28.30 9.34 -12.73
C ASN A 283 -27.37 8.49 -13.61
N TYR A 284 -26.25 8.00 -13.06
CA TYR A 284 -25.35 7.10 -13.77
C TYR A 284 -26.02 5.76 -14.05
N TYR A 285 -26.49 5.06 -13.01
CA TYR A 285 -27.09 3.72 -13.15
C TYR A 285 -28.37 3.72 -14.00
N SER A 286 -29.22 4.74 -13.84
CA SER A 286 -30.44 4.86 -14.68
C SER A 286 -30.09 5.10 -16.15
N ALA A 287 -29.10 5.96 -16.44
CA ALA A 287 -28.66 6.21 -17.81
C ALA A 287 -27.96 4.99 -18.44
N GLU A 288 -27.23 4.21 -17.66
CA GLU A 288 -26.61 2.97 -18.11
C GLU A 288 -27.67 1.91 -18.45
N CYS A 289 -28.65 1.70 -17.56
CA CYS A 289 -29.77 0.78 -17.78
C CYS A 289 -30.58 1.15 -19.04
N ASP A 290 -30.83 2.44 -19.24
CA ASP A 290 -31.50 2.99 -20.41
C ASP A 290 -30.62 3.03 -21.68
N LYS A 291 -29.36 2.57 -21.61
CA LYS A 291 -28.35 2.62 -22.70
C LYS A 291 -28.10 4.04 -23.24
N LYS A 292 -28.29 5.07 -22.41
CA LYS A 292 -28.05 6.49 -22.70
C LYS A 292 -26.62 6.89 -22.34
N LEU A 293 -25.64 6.38 -23.10
CA LEU A 293 -24.19 6.55 -22.84
C LEU A 293 -23.77 8.01 -22.59
N GLY A 294 -24.32 8.97 -23.36
CA GLY A 294 -23.98 10.39 -23.17
C GLY A 294 -24.43 10.96 -21.82
N LYS A 295 -25.54 10.48 -21.24
CA LYS A 295 -25.99 10.91 -19.90
C LYS A 295 -25.18 10.21 -18.81
N ALA A 296 -24.88 8.92 -18.98
CA ALA A 296 -24.03 8.17 -18.05
C ALA A 296 -22.64 8.82 -17.94
N ARG A 297 -22.03 9.19 -19.07
CA ARG A 297 -20.75 9.89 -19.09
C ARG A 297 -20.78 11.22 -18.34
N LYS A 298 -21.83 12.04 -18.51
CA LYS A 298 -21.97 13.30 -17.77
C LYS A 298 -22.11 13.08 -16.25
N ALA A 299 -22.81 12.03 -15.84
CA ALA A 299 -22.91 11.67 -14.42
C ALA A 299 -21.55 11.20 -13.87
N GLN A 300 -20.81 10.41 -14.64
CA GLN A 300 -19.45 9.98 -14.32
C GLN A 300 -18.49 11.15 -14.18
N GLU A 301 -18.52 12.12 -15.10
CA GLU A 301 -17.69 13.34 -15.04
C GLU A 301 -17.95 14.15 -13.75
N LYS A 302 -19.20 14.19 -13.26
CA LYS A 302 -19.51 14.81 -11.96
C LYS A 302 -18.89 14.05 -10.78
N ILE A 303 -18.94 12.72 -10.81
CA ILE A 303 -18.31 11.87 -9.77
C ILE A 303 -16.79 12.06 -9.79
N ILE A 304 -16.17 12.05 -10.97
CA ILE A 304 -14.75 12.35 -11.13
C ILE A 304 -14.43 13.75 -10.60
N GLY A 305 -15.29 14.74 -10.84
CA GLY A 305 -15.16 16.07 -10.24
C GLY A 305 -15.12 16.06 -8.72
N VAL A 306 -15.90 15.19 -8.06
CA VAL A 306 -15.85 15.00 -6.60
C VAL A 306 -14.53 14.36 -6.19
N THR A 307 -14.14 13.24 -6.80
CA THR A 307 -12.94 12.47 -6.39
C THR A 307 -11.62 13.15 -6.75
N SER A 308 -11.62 14.02 -7.76
CA SER A 308 -10.49 14.88 -8.16
C SER A 308 -10.47 16.22 -7.43
N ASN A 309 -11.30 16.40 -6.40
CA ASN A 309 -11.35 17.62 -5.59
C ASN A 309 -11.77 18.90 -6.37
N ASN A 310 -12.47 18.75 -7.50
CA ASN A 310 -12.93 19.86 -8.35
C ASN A 310 -14.43 20.20 -8.19
N TYR A 311 -15.14 19.57 -7.24
CA TYR A 311 -16.59 19.73 -7.08
C TYR A 311 -17.00 21.01 -6.33
N LYS A 312 -16.65 21.11 -5.05
CA LYS A 312 -16.92 22.27 -4.20
C LYS A 312 -15.71 22.48 -3.29
N ASP A 313 -15.28 23.71 -3.12
CA ASP A 313 -14.03 24.00 -2.41
C ASP A 313 -14.10 23.77 -0.89
N LYS A 314 -15.32 23.71 -0.34
CA LYS A 314 -15.53 23.31 1.05
C LYS A 314 -15.22 21.84 1.32
N TYR A 315 -15.03 21.05 0.25
CA TYR A 315 -14.80 19.62 0.32
C TYR A 315 -13.39 19.23 -0.12
N HIS A 316 -12.88 18.18 0.52
CA HIS A 316 -11.73 17.39 0.05
C HIS A 316 -12.06 15.89 0.19
N TYR A 317 -11.86 15.15 -0.88
CA TYR A 317 -12.14 13.72 -1.00
C TYR A 317 -11.05 12.86 -0.37
N LEU A 318 -11.50 11.89 0.43
CA LEU A 318 -10.69 10.80 0.93
C LEU A 318 -11.26 9.47 0.41
N PRO A 319 -10.44 8.61 -0.22
CA PRO A 319 -10.90 7.31 -0.67
C PRO A 319 -11.23 6.37 0.50
N SER A 320 -11.94 5.29 0.20
CA SER A 320 -12.17 4.22 1.17
C SER A 320 -10.87 3.45 1.45
N TYR A 321 -10.74 2.94 2.67
CA TYR A 321 -9.59 2.15 3.09
C TYR A 321 -9.96 1.21 4.25
N GLN A 322 -9.92 -0.09 3.99
CA GLN A 322 -10.32 -1.12 4.97
C GLN A 322 -11.71 -0.81 5.57
N GLU A 323 -11.82 -0.67 6.89
CA GLU A 323 -13.08 -0.36 7.58
C GLU A 323 -13.49 1.12 7.48
N PHE A 324 -12.63 1.99 6.95
CA PHE A 324 -12.97 3.38 6.69
C PHE A 324 -13.67 3.49 5.33
N PRO A 325 -14.95 3.90 5.28
CA PRO A 325 -15.74 3.94 4.06
C PRO A 325 -15.32 5.03 3.06
N GLY A 326 -14.41 5.94 3.44
CA GLY A 326 -14.10 7.13 2.66
C GLY A 326 -15.17 8.21 2.81
N GLY A 327 -14.94 9.37 2.18
CA GLY A 327 -15.86 10.49 2.30
C GLY A 327 -15.29 11.82 1.85
N LEU A 328 -15.98 12.90 2.22
CA LEU A 328 -15.55 14.27 2.00
C LEU A 328 -15.27 14.95 3.34
N ILE A 329 -14.04 15.38 3.55
CA ILE A 329 -13.70 16.33 4.61
C ILE A 329 -14.51 17.60 4.35
N ASN A 330 -15.35 17.99 5.31
CA ASN A 330 -16.15 19.20 5.20
C ASN A 330 -15.53 20.35 6.00
N PHE A 331 -14.88 21.28 5.30
CA PHE A 331 -14.28 22.48 5.90
C PHE A 331 -15.31 23.48 6.46
N GLN A 332 -16.62 23.25 6.29
CA GLN A 332 -17.66 23.99 7.03
C GLN A 332 -17.95 23.41 8.41
N LYS A 333 -17.66 22.12 8.62
CA LYS A 333 -17.95 21.39 9.87
C LYS A 333 -16.68 21.26 10.72
N ILE A 334 -16.04 22.40 10.96
CA ILE A 334 -14.84 22.48 11.80
C ILE A 334 -15.25 22.53 13.27
N GLN A 335 -14.52 21.78 14.10
CA GLN A 335 -14.69 21.74 15.54
C GLN A 335 -13.33 21.93 16.22
N SER A 336 -13.34 22.34 17.48
CA SER A 336 -12.13 22.64 18.23
C SER A 336 -12.23 22.05 19.63
N TYR A 337 -11.34 21.10 19.94
CA TYR A 337 -11.36 20.29 21.15
C TYR A 337 -10.04 20.38 21.90
N THR A 338 -10.10 20.35 23.22
CA THR A 338 -8.94 20.08 24.07
C THR A 338 -8.51 18.61 23.92
N LEU A 339 -7.25 18.30 24.26
CA LEU A 339 -6.77 16.91 24.22
C LEU A 339 -7.62 15.96 25.08
N LYS A 340 -8.10 16.46 26.23
CA LYS A 340 -8.95 15.70 27.15
C LYS A 340 -10.29 15.31 26.53
N GLU A 341 -10.89 16.21 25.75
CA GLU A 341 -12.15 15.91 25.06
C GLU A 341 -11.98 14.87 23.93
N LEU A 342 -10.74 14.66 23.46
CA LEU A 342 -10.40 13.67 22.45
C LEU A 342 -9.93 12.32 23.03
N GLU A 343 -9.85 12.14 24.35
CA GLU A 343 -9.39 10.89 24.98
C GLU A 343 -10.23 9.66 24.60
N GLY A 344 -11.50 9.84 24.20
CA GLY A 344 -12.39 8.77 23.73
C GLY A 344 -12.32 8.48 22.23
N PHE A 345 -11.49 9.21 21.48
CA PHE A 345 -11.37 9.07 20.03
C PHE A 345 -10.24 8.11 19.69
N ASN A 346 -10.48 7.20 18.74
CA ASN A 346 -9.46 6.27 18.28
C ASN A 346 -8.77 6.81 17.02
N ILE A 347 -7.44 6.74 16.96
CA ILE A 347 -6.68 7.07 15.75
C ILE A 347 -6.79 5.87 14.79
N PHE A 348 -7.53 6.06 13.70
CA PHE A 348 -7.76 4.99 12.72
C PHE A 348 -6.57 4.81 11.77
N ALA A 349 -6.08 5.91 11.19
CA ALA A 349 -4.94 5.97 10.27
C ALA A 349 -4.40 7.40 10.20
N SER A 350 -3.20 7.57 9.68
CA SER A 350 -2.63 8.89 9.36
C SER A 350 -2.63 9.11 7.84
N ILE A 351 -2.93 10.33 7.39
CA ILE A 351 -2.73 10.70 5.99
C ILE A 351 -1.22 10.82 5.70
N ASN A 352 -0.78 10.21 4.61
CA ASN A 352 0.58 10.32 4.11
C ASN A 352 0.92 11.81 3.82
N SER A 353 2.11 12.25 4.23
CA SER A 353 2.54 13.64 4.16
C SER A 353 2.45 14.26 2.77
N LYS A 354 2.58 13.46 1.70
CA LYS A 354 2.42 13.92 0.31
C LYS A 354 1.01 14.45 0.05
N PHE A 355 -0.02 13.74 0.51
CA PHE A 355 -1.43 14.12 0.37
C PHE A 355 -1.88 15.13 1.44
N GLY A 356 -1.28 15.10 2.63
CA GLY A 356 -1.57 16.06 3.70
C GLY A 356 -1.28 17.52 3.30
N LYS A 357 -0.30 17.75 2.41
CA LYS A 357 -0.01 19.08 1.86
C LYS A 357 -1.19 19.65 1.04
N ASP A 358 -1.82 18.82 0.21
CA ASP A 358 -2.97 19.24 -0.58
C ASP A 358 -4.18 19.55 0.30
N ILE A 359 -4.45 18.71 1.31
CA ILE A 359 -5.49 18.96 2.32
C ILE A 359 -5.25 20.32 3.01
N THR A 360 -4.01 20.57 3.43
CA THR A 360 -3.63 21.85 4.09
C THR A 360 -3.85 23.04 3.17
N ALA A 361 -3.42 22.93 1.91
CA ALA A 361 -3.54 23.99 0.92
C ALA A 361 -5.01 24.34 0.66
N ARG A 362 -5.86 23.32 0.45
CA ARG A 362 -7.30 23.50 0.23
C ARG A 362 -8.02 24.04 1.47
N PHE A 363 -7.68 23.55 2.65
CA PHE A 363 -8.22 24.09 3.90
C PHE A 363 -7.89 25.58 4.07
N SER A 364 -6.62 25.95 3.84
CA SER A 364 -6.16 27.34 3.90
C SER A 364 -6.82 28.21 2.83
N GLN A 365 -6.97 27.69 1.61
CA GLN A 365 -7.68 28.38 0.53
C GLN A 365 -9.15 28.58 0.85
N TYR A 366 -9.80 27.59 1.49
CA TYR A 366 -11.18 27.70 1.91
C TYR A 366 -11.37 28.79 2.97
N LEU A 367 -10.53 28.82 4.01
CA LEU A 367 -10.61 29.81 5.08
C LEU A 367 -10.21 31.23 4.64
N SER A 368 -9.33 31.36 3.65
CA SER A 368 -8.83 32.66 3.18
C SER A 368 -9.76 33.36 2.17
N ARG A 369 -10.89 32.77 1.82
CA ARG A 369 -11.87 33.35 0.87
C ARG A 369 -12.32 34.72 1.32
N GLN A 370 -11.91 35.73 0.56
CA GLN A 370 -12.46 37.07 0.63
C GLN A 370 -13.58 37.17 -0.40
N GLY A 371 -14.77 37.62 0.01
CA GLY A 371 -15.84 37.92 -0.94
C GLY A 371 -15.38 39.04 -1.87
N GLN A 372 -15.34 38.78 -3.18
CA GLN A 372 -15.12 39.84 -4.15
C GLN A 372 -16.45 40.57 -4.40
N PRO A 373 -16.51 41.90 -4.32
CA PRO A 373 -17.71 42.63 -4.69
C PRO A 373 -18.01 42.39 -6.18
N ASN A 374 -19.25 41.98 -6.47
CA ASN A 374 -19.69 41.78 -7.84
C ASN A 374 -19.87 43.14 -8.53
N LEU A 375 -19.16 43.35 -9.64
CA LEU A 375 -19.42 44.48 -10.52
C LEU A 375 -20.68 44.20 -11.35
N ASN A 376 -21.38 45.26 -11.75
CA ASN A 376 -22.54 45.12 -12.62
C ASN A 376 -22.09 44.75 -14.04
N ASN A 377 -22.19 43.46 -14.36
CA ASN A 377 -21.78 42.91 -15.66
C ASN A 377 -22.49 43.59 -16.83
N THR A 378 -23.76 43.97 -16.68
CA THR A 378 -24.50 44.70 -17.72
C THR A 378 -23.88 46.06 -18.01
N VAL A 379 -23.51 46.82 -16.97
CA VAL A 379 -22.84 48.12 -17.13
C VAL A 379 -21.45 47.95 -17.76
N ILE A 380 -20.68 46.95 -17.30
CA ILE A 380 -19.36 46.65 -17.87
C ILE A 380 -19.48 46.31 -19.35
N LEU A 381 -20.37 45.38 -19.70
CA LEU A 381 -20.54 44.93 -21.09
C LEU A 381 -21.00 46.06 -22.00
N LYS A 382 -21.94 46.91 -21.56
CA LYS A 382 -22.35 48.10 -22.32
C LYS A 382 -21.18 49.06 -22.57
N ASN A 383 -20.36 49.31 -21.55
CA ASN A 383 -19.19 50.18 -21.67
C ASN A 383 -18.11 49.60 -22.58
N ILE A 384 -17.81 48.30 -22.46
CA ILE A 384 -16.79 47.62 -23.27
C ILE A 384 -17.22 47.53 -24.73
N LEU A 385 -18.50 47.19 -24.99
CA LEU A 385 -19.02 47.00 -26.34
C LEU A 385 -19.50 48.30 -26.99
N GLY A 386 -19.58 49.40 -26.24
CA GLY A 386 -20.07 50.69 -26.74
C GLY A 386 -21.55 50.70 -27.11
N VAL A 387 -22.35 49.80 -26.54
CA VAL A 387 -23.78 49.62 -26.89
C VAL A 387 -24.70 50.15 -25.79
N LYS A 388 -25.81 50.77 -26.17
CA LYS A 388 -26.84 51.24 -25.22
C LYS A 388 -27.69 50.10 -24.66
N GLU A 389 -27.88 49.04 -25.44
CA GLU A 389 -28.63 47.84 -25.09
C GLU A 389 -27.84 46.59 -25.46
N LEU A 390 -27.91 45.58 -24.59
CA LEU A 390 -27.34 44.25 -24.86
C LEU A 390 -28.37 43.44 -25.63
N LEU A 391 -27.92 42.58 -26.54
CA LEU A 391 -28.79 41.62 -27.22
C LEU A 391 -29.38 40.65 -26.18
N SER A 392 -30.69 40.42 -26.28
CA SER A 392 -31.47 39.53 -25.42
C SER A 392 -31.09 38.07 -25.57
#